data_AF-H9FL29-F1
#
_entry.id   AF-H9FL29-F1
#
_cell.length_a   1.000
_cell.length_b   1.000
_cell.length_c   1.000
_cell.angle_alpha   90.00
_cell.angle_beta   90.00
_cell.angle_gamma   90.00
#
_symmetry.space_group_name_H-M   'P 1'
#
loop_
_entity.id
_entity.type
_entity.pdbx_description
1 polymer ?
#
loop_
_entity_poly.entity_id
_entity_poly.type
_entity_poly.pdbx_seq_one_letter_code
_entity_poly.pdbx_strand_id
1 'polypeptide(L)'
;PKRPEIVFLPSVDFGLEISKQRLLSGNYSFIPDSMTATEKILFLSSIIPFDCLLTVRALGGLLKFLGRRRIGVELEDYNVSVPILGFKKFMLT
;
A
#
# COMPACT_ATOMS: atom_id res chain seq x y z
N PRO A 1 -6.73 -26.73 -9.39
CA PRO A 1 -6.59 -25.30 -9.01
C PRO A 1 -6.47 -25.15 -7.47
N LYS A 2 -5.43 -24.48 -6.96
CA LYS A 2 -5.36 -24.14 -5.52
C LYS A 2 -6.49 -23.18 -5.18
N ARG A 3 -7.21 -23.44 -4.10
CA ARG A 3 -8.27 -22.56 -3.59
C ARG A 3 -7.65 -21.23 -3.16
N PRO A 4 -8.26 -20.07 -3.45
CA PRO A 4 -7.78 -18.79 -2.95
C PRO A 4 -7.75 -18.79 -1.42
N GLU A 5 -6.69 -18.23 -0.85
CA GLU A 5 -6.65 -17.96 0.58
C GLU A 5 -7.57 -16.79 0.93
N ILE A 6 -8.35 -16.93 2.00
CA ILE A 6 -9.25 -15.89 2.51
C ILE A 6 -8.74 -15.47 3.89
N VAL A 7 -8.47 -14.18 4.07
CA VAL A 7 -7.99 -13.60 5.32
C VAL A 7 -8.96 -12.56 5.81
N PHE A 8 -9.41 -12.69 7.06
CA PHE A 8 -10.28 -11.72 7.72
C PHE A 8 -9.45 -10.71 8.49
N LEU A 9 -9.75 -9.43 8.28
CA LEU A 9 -9.10 -8.31 8.97
C LEU A 9 -10.18 -7.43 9.62
N PRO A 10 -9.91 -6.82 10.80
CA PRO A 10 -10.83 -5.90 11.44
C PRO A 10 -11.24 -4.75 10.51
N SER A 11 -12.51 -4.37 10.48
CA SER A 11 -13.01 -3.28 9.64
C SER A 11 -12.30 -1.95 9.90
N VAL A 12 -11.86 -1.72 11.14
CA VAL A 12 -11.09 -0.54 11.55
C VAL A 12 -9.76 -0.41 10.79
N ASP A 13 -9.15 -1.52 10.34
CA ASP A 13 -7.89 -1.49 9.57
C ASP A 13 -8.09 -0.88 8.15
N PHE A 14 -9.34 -0.83 7.68
CA PHE A 14 -9.78 -0.27 6.39
C PHE A 14 -10.44 1.11 6.53
N GLY A 15 -10.32 1.78 7.68
CA GLY A 15 -10.79 3.16 7.83
C GLY A 15 -10.17 4.06 6.76
N LEU A 16 -10.92 5.07 6.28
CA LEU A 16 -10.45 5.93 5.19
C LEU A 16 -9.16 6.67 5.59
N GLU A 17 -9.20 7.38 6.71
CA GLU A 17 -8.07 8.22 7.14
C GLU A 17 -6.84 7.40 7.51
N ILE A 18 -7.00 6.26 8.19
CA ILE A 18 -5.88 5.37 8.47
C ILE A 18 -5.29 4.76 7.18
N SER A 19 -6.13 4.49 6.17
CA SER A 19 -5.67 4.00 4.88
C SER A 19 -4.92 5.08 4.10
N LYS A 20 -5.42 6.33 4.07
CA LYS A 20 -4.70 7.47 3.49
C LYS A 20 -3.34 7.67 4.16
N GLN A 21 -3.31 7.70 5.49
CA GLN A 21 -2.05 7.86 6.24
C GLN A 21 -1.05 6.77 5.89
N ARG A 22 -1.49 5.51 5.82
CA ARG A 22 -0.64 4.37 5.42
C ARG A 22 -0.09 4.50 3.99
N LEU A 23 -0.84 5.11 3.08
CA LEU A 23 -0.38 5.39 1.72
C LEU A 23 0.67 6.49 1.68
N LEU A 24 0.48 7.55 2.46
CA LEU A 24 1.40 8.70 2.46
C LEU A 24 2.69 8.41 3.25
N SER A 25 2.60 7.65 4.35
CA SER A 25 3.73 7.29 5.19
C SER A 25 4.48 6.03 4.73
N GLY A 26 3.94 5.28 3.77
CA GLY A 26 4.56 4.05 3.28
C GLY A 26 5.93 4.30 2.63
N ASN A 27 6.89 3.42 2.93
CA ASN A 27 8.20 3.44 2.26
C ASN A 27 8.10 2.63 0.97
N TYR A 28 8.45 3.27 -0.14
CA TYR A 28 8.25 2.73 -1.48
C TYR A 28 9.54 2.78 -2.26
N SER A 29 9.97 1.64 -2.80
CA SER A 29 11.26 1.51 -3.49
C SER A 29 11.33 2.34 -4.78
N PHE A 30 10.18 2.74 -5.33
CA PHE A 30 10.10 3.62 -6.50
C PHE A 30 10.13 5.12 -6.16
N ILE A 31 10.15 5.48 -4.88
CA ILE A 31 10.27 6.88 -4.43
C ILE A 31 11.70 7.11 -3.95
N PRO A 32 12.46 8.04 -4.58
CA PRO A 32 13.81 8.37 -4.14
C PRO A 32 13.84 8.97 -2.73
N ASP A 33 14.88 8.64 -1.95
CA ASP A 33 15.08 9.20 -0.60
C ASP A 33 15.31 10.73 -0.60
N SER A 34 15.74 11.28 -1.74
CA SER A 34 15.91 12.73 -1.93
C SER A 34 14.59 13.48 -2.09
N MET A 35 13.47 12.78 -2.33
CA MET A 35 12.16 13.39 -2.56
C MET A 35 11.61 13.94 -1.23
N THR A 36 11.19 15.20 -1.24
CA THR A 36 10.55 15.83 -0.08
C THR A 36 9.18 15.21 0.19
N ALA A 37 8.67 15.39 1.42
CA ALA A 37 7.33 14.90 1.78
C ALA A 37 6.23 15.47 0.86
N THR A 38 6.33 16.75 0.47
CA THR A 38 5.38 17.40 -0.43
C THR A 38 5.43 16.80 -1.83
N GLU A 39 6.63 16.60 -2.39
CA GLU A 39 6.79 15.96 -3.71
C GLU A 39 6.26 14.53 -3.70
N LYS A 40 6.51 13.78 -2.63
CA LYS A 40 5.94 12.43 -2.43
C LYS A 40 4.41 12.46 -2.44
N ILE A 41 3.80 13.39 -1.73
CA ILE A 41 2.34 13.55 -1.69
C ILE A 41 1.80 13.85 -3.09
N LEU A 42 2.40 14.82 -3.80
CA LEU A 42 1.99 15.20 -5.16
C LEU A 42 2.12 14.02 -6.13
N PHE A 43 3.25 13.31 -6.07
CA PHE A 43 3.50 12.14 -6.91
C PHE A 43 2.48 11.03 -6.64
N LEU A 44 2.29 10.64 -5.38
CA LEU A 44 1.30 9.63 -5.01
C LEU A 44 -0.12 10.03 -5.43
N SER A 45 -0.47 11.31 -5.29
CA SER A 45 -1.77 11.84 -5.71
C SER A 45 -1.97 11.78 -7.23
N SER A 46 -0.89 11.79 -8.02
CA SER A 46 -0.97 11.64 -9.47
C SER A 46 -1.26 10.20 -9.93
N ILE A 47 -0.90 9.19 -9.13
CA ILE A 47 -1.04 7.77 -9.48
C ILE A 47 -2.14 7.04 -8.69
N ILE A 48 -2.58 7.57 -7.55
CA ILE A 48 -3.65 7.02 -6.71
C ILE A 48 -4.84 8.00 -6.70
N PRO A 49 -6.05 7.56 -7.07
CA PRO A 49 -7.25 8.38 -6.94
C PRO A 49 -7.71 8.45 -5.47
N PHE A 50 -7.19 9.44 -4.72
CA PHE A 50 -7.50 9.61 -3.29
C PHE A 50 -8.94 10.05 -2.99
N ASP A 51 -9.64 10.57 -4.00
CA ASP A 51 -11.07 10.84 -4.00
C ASP A 51 -11.92 9.56 -4.07
N CYS A 52 -11.37 8.47 -4.62
CA CYS A 52 -12.04 7.18 -4.66
C CYS A 52 -11.91 6.43 -3.32
N LEU A 53 -12.92 6.58 -2.47
CA LEU A 53 -12.98 5.98 -1.13
C LEU A 53 -12.66 4.48 -1.12
N LEU A 54 -13.23 3.70 -2.04
CA LEU A 54 -13.03 2.25 -2.09
C LEU A 54 -11.59 1.89 -2.49
N THR A 55 -11.00 2.61 -3.44
CA THR A 55 -9.62 2.38 -3.86
C THR A 55 -8.65 2.64 -2.71
N VAL A 56 -8.82 3.76 -2.01
CA VAL A 56 -7.98 4.13 -0.88
C VAL A 56 -8.07 3.08 0.24
N ARG A 57 -9.29 2.64 0.59
CA ARG A 57 -9.50 1.62 1.62
C ARG A 57 -8.91 0.26 1.22
N ALA A 58 -9.13 -0.17 -0.01
CA ALA A 58 -8.63 -1.43 -0.52
C ALA A 58 -7.10 -1.46 -0.56
N LEU A 59 -6.47 -0.41 -1.11
CA LEU A 59 -5.02 -0.31 -1.21
C LEU A 59 -4.38 -0.18 0.17
N GLY A 60 -4.95 0.64 1.07
CA GLY A 60 -4.49 0.72 2.45
C GLY A 60 -4.58 -0.63 3.17
N GLY A 61 -5.71 -1.35 3.03
CA GLY A 61 -5.88 -2.69 3.60
C GLY A 61 -4.86 -3.69 3.06
N LEU A 62 -4.59 -3.66 1.75
CA LEU A 62 -3.57 -4.50 1.12
C LEU A 62 -2.17 -4.23 1.70
N LEU A 63 -1.77 -2.95 1.87
CA LEU A 63 -0.48 -2.61 2.47
C LEU A 63 -0.37 -3.10 3.92
N LYS A 64 -1.46 -3.04 4.70
CA LYS A 64 -1.50 -3.59 6.07
C LYS A 64 -1.28 -5.10 6.06
N PHE A 65 -1.92 -5.80 5.11
CA PHE A 65 -1.77 -7.23 4.95
C PHE A 65 -0.33 -7.62 4.57
N LEU A 66 0.26 -6.95 3.56
CA LEU A 66 1.62 -7.22 3.12
C LEU A 66 2.65 -7.01 4.24
N GLY A 67 2.50 -5.93 5.03
CA GLY A 67 3.37 -5.67 6.17
C GLY A 67 3.35 -6.75 7.24
N ARG A 68 2.21 -7.44 7.44
CA ARG A 68 2.11 -8.58 8.36
C ARG A 68 2.65 -9.88 7.77
N ARG A 69 2.56 -10.05 6.45
CA ARG A 69 2.86 -11.32 5.79
C ARG A 69 4.31 -11.48 5.37
N ARG A 70 5.06 -10.38 5.20
CA ARG A 70 6.49 -10.42 4.85
C ARG A 70 6.79 -11.30 3.62
N ILE A 71 5.90 -11.26 2.63
CA ILE A 71 5.96 -12.11 1.43
C ILE A 71 7.26 -11.84 0.67
N GLY A 72 8.05 -12.88 0.41
CA GLY A 72 9.33 -12.81 -0.31
C GLY A 72 10.48 -12.22 0.49
N VAL A 73 10.27 -11.89 1.76
CA VAL A 73 11.28 -11.38 2.71
C VAL A 73 11.18 -12.11 4.05
N GLU A 74 10.77 -13.38 4.02
CA GLU A 74 10.50 -14.19 5.21
C GLU A 74 11.77 -14.45 6.04
N LEU A 75 12.93 -14.49 5.39
CA LEU A 75 14.24 -14.75 6.00
C LEU A 75 15.03 -13.46 6.31
N GLU A 76 14.54 -12.31 5.84
CA GLU A 76 15.16 -11.01 6.09
C GLU A 76 14.94 -10.54 7.53
N ASP A 77 15.75 -9.59 8.00
CA ASP A 77 15.59 -8.97 9.31
C ASP A 77 14.17 -8.43 9.52
N TYR A 78 13.68 -8.46 10.77
CA TYR A 78 12.32 -8.02 11.12
C TYR A 78 11.99 -6.59 10.67
N ASN A 79 13.01 -5.74 10.50
CA ASN A 79 12.83 -4.36 10.05
C ASN A 79 12.66 -4.22 8.53
N VAL A 80 12.98 -5.27 7.76
CA VAL A 80 12.79 -5.29 6.31
C VAL A 80 11.31 -5.44 6.01
N SER A 81 10.77 -4.48 5.25
CA SER A 81 9.38 -4.53 4.77
C SER A 81 9.33 -5.10 3.36
N VAL A 82 8.17 -5.64 2.96
CA VAL A 82 7.95 -6.10 1.59
C VAL A 82 8.15 -4.93 0.62
N PRO A 83 9.10 -5.00 -0.33
CA PRO A 83 9.36 -3.89 -1.23
C PRO A 83 8.18 -3.71 -2.20
N ILE A 84 7.62 -2.50 -2.21
CA ILE A 84 6.59 -2.12 -3.19
C ILE A 84 7.29 -1.43 -4.35
N LEU A 85 7.24 -2.06 -5.53
CA LEU A 85 7.95 -1.60 -6.73
C LEU A 85 7.16 -0.59 -7.57
N GLY A 86 5.85 -0.49 -7.35
CA GLY A 86 5.03 0.50 -8.05
C GLY A 86 3.54 0.34 -7.76
N PHE A 87 2.78 1.40 -8.03
CA PHE A 87 1.33 1.34 -8.15
C PHE A 87 0.93 1.52 -9.61
N LYS A 88 0.07 0.64 -10.10
CA LYS A 88 -0.44 0.69 -11.48
C LYS A 88 -1.95 0.76 -11.45
N LYS A 89 -2.49 1.83 -12.01
CA LYS A 89 -3.92 1.99 -12.25
C LYS A 89 -4.30 1.26 -13.54
N PHE A 90 -5.25 0.34 -13.45
CA PHE A 90 -5.84 -0.33 -14.60
C PHE A 90 -7.22 0.25 -14.84
N MET A 91 -7.48 0.69 -16.07
CA MET A 91 -8.81 1.12 -16.51
C MET A 91 -9.39 0.05 -17.41
N LEU A 92 -10.68 -0.20 -17.27
CA LEU A 92 -11.43 -1.01 -18.22
C LEU A 92 -11.66 -0.13 -19.46
N THR A 93 -10.96 -0.44 -20.54
CA THR A 93 -11.22 0.08 -21.90
C THR A 93 -12.32 -0.71 -22.57
#